data_AF-A0A1M3GVX3-F1
#
_entry.id   AF-A0A1M3GVX3-F1
#
_cell.length_a   1.000
_cell.length_b   1.000
_cell.length_c   1.000
_cell.angle_alpha   90.00
_cell.angle_beta   90.00
_cell.angle_gamma   90.00
#
_symmetry.space_group_name_H-M   'P 1'
#
loop_
_entity.id
_entity.type
_entity.pdbx_description
1 polymer ?
#
loop_
_entity_poly.entity_id
_entity_poly.type
_entity_poly.pdbx_seq_one_letter_code
_entity_poly.pdbx_strand_id
1 'polypeptide(L)'
;MPNDTAENLQKNLTYTYQEVWERRSSIRTRPSKLIDFTKMGYFFPESKQPLLLHPEIINKGEDIKYEILLQSFKKYLIDIITLEIKMIDSACRMIIEDDLPVYYDDQVKLNANTVMIDEYYHVYIARSMLHQINQHFLGLKSFSYPISDASHAVYKLQSSLDKEYCKMFHIIAVCIFETTLVRELIDFFNAEDIHPCIKHYVNDHMNDEAKHYGFFYDLLCYTWNNLSEDFKNVIGQCLAEFIKLYLHIDSDKLFYQKLCESYVEDKDKSIQIVNDLYKGFVISPDIPIVKNVMNVLKKSNITSHNATKSGFAKIGWNI
;
A
#
# COMPACT_ATOMS: atom_id res chain seq x y z
N MET A 1 -20.59 -12.46 29.21
CA MET A 1 -20.32 -11.19 28.49
C MET A 1 -20.69 -11.44 27.04
N PRO A 2 -21.86 -11.02 26.57
CA PRO A 2 -22.43 -11.60 25.36
C PRO A 2 -22.18 -10.75 24.09
N ASN A 3 -21.61 -11.40 23.07
CA ASN A 3 -21.90 -11.29 21.63
C ASN A 3 -22.30 -9.92 21.04
N ASP A 4 -21.36 -8.98 20.97
CA ASP A 4 -21.57 -7.65 20.36
C ASP A 4 -20.83 -7.46 19.02
N THR A 5 -20.50 -8.54 18.30
CA THR A 5 -19.53 -8.48 17.19
C THR A 5 -20.15 -8.40 15.79
N ALA A 6 -21.28 -9.04 15.49
CA ALA A 6 -21.84 -9.01 14.14
C ALA A 6 -22.69 -7.76 13.84
N GLU A 7 -23.58 -7.38 14.77
CA GLU A 7 -24.47 -6.21 14.61
C GLU A 7 -23.70 -4.88 14.60
N ASN A 8 -22.63 -4.74 15.39
CA ASN A 8 -21.79 -3.53 15.39
C ASN A 8 -20.90 -3.40 14.14
N LEU A 9 -20.39 -4.53 13.59
CA LEU A 9 -19.63 -4.52 12.33
C LEU A 9 -20.53 -4.11 11.16
N GLN A 10 -21.77 -4.60 11.14
CA GLN A 10 -22.74 -4.18 10.13
C GLN A 10 -23.11 -2.69 10.30
N LYS A 11 -23.13 -2.17 11.54
CA LYS A 11 -23.44 -0.77 11.86
C LYS A 11 -22.44 0.25 11.29
N ASN A 12 -21.15 -0.05 11.26
CA ASN A 12 -20.14 0.85 10.68
C ASN A 12 -20.13 0.85 9.15
N LEU A 13 -20.66 -0.21 8.53
CA LEU A 13 -20.85 -0.31 7.09
C LEU A 13 -22.14 0.42 6.62
N THR A 14 -22.97 0.96 7.53
CA THR A 14 -24.27 1.61 7.21
C THR A 14 -24.15 3.02 6.61
N TYR A 15 -25.31 3.63 6.31
CA TYR A 15 -25.55 4.99 5.78
C TYR A 15 -24.61 6.10 6.28
N THR A 16 -24.07 5.97 7.49
CA THR A 16 -23.06 6.89 8.02
C THR A 16 -21.79 6.97 7.18
N TYR A 17 -21.41 5.89 6.48
CA TYR A 17 -20.24 5.88 5.61
C TYR A 17 -20.43 6.81 4.40
N GLN A 18 -21.56 6.69 3.69
CA GLN A 18 -21.83 7.55 2.53
C GLN A 18 -21.94 9.02 2.91
N GLU A 19 -22.63 9.35 4.00
CA GLU A 19 -22.73 10.74 4.45
C GLU A 19 -21.37 11.36 4.78
N VAL A 20 -20.48 10.55 5.38
CA VAL A 20 -19.11 10.95 5.65
C VAL A 20 -18.32 11.10 4.36
N TRP A 21 -18.43 10.15 3.42
CA TRP A 21 -17.78 10.21 2.12
C TRP A 21 -18.19 11.45 1.35
N GLU A 22 -19.49 11.67 1.17
CA GLU A 22 -20.06 12.82 0.45
C GLU A 22 -19.56 14.17 1.02
N ARG A 23 -19.33 14.25 2.33
CA ARG A 23 -18.87 15.47 2.99
C ARG A 23 -17.36 15.63 3.03
N ARG A 24 -16.58 14.54 2.89
CA ARG A 24 -15.13 14.56 3.23
C ARG A 24 -14.19 13.98 2.18
N SER A 25 -14.67 13.28 1.15
CA SER A 25 -13.77 12.71 0.14
C SER A 25 -13.00 13.81 -0.61
N SER A 26 -11.74 13.53 -0.96
CA SER A 26 -10.92 14.56 -1.60
C SER A 26 -11.46 14.96 -2.96
N ILE A 27 -12.01 14.01 -3.73
CA ILE A 27 -12.62 14.28 -5.04
C ILE A 27 -13.73 15.34 -4.96
N ARG A 28 -14.45 15.44 -3.84
CA ARG A 28 -15.54 16.41 -3.66
C ARG A 28 -15.11 17.71 -3.01
N THR A 29 -14.10 17.68 -2.16
CA THR A 29 -13.83 18.77 -1.21
C THR A 29 -12.49 19.45 -1.39
N ARG A 30 -11.55 18.85 -2.13
CA ARG A 30 -10.19 19.35 -2.24
C ARG A 30 -9.97 20.03 -3.59
N PRO A 31 -9.20 21.14 -3.61
CA PRO A 31 -8.86 21.81 -4.86
C PRO A 31 -7.88 20.96 -5.67
N SER A 32 -7.78 21.29 -6.96
CA SER A 32 -6.80 20.71 -7.88
C SER A 32 -5.38 20.75 -7.32
N LYS A 33 -4.60 19.69 -7.56
CA LYS A 33 -3.22 19.54 -7.08
C LYS A 33 -2.22 20.07 -8.10
N LEU A 34 -2.06 21.40 -8.12
CA LEU A 34 -1.02 22.07 -8.89
C LEU A 34 0.25 22.24 -8.05
N ILE A 35 1.40 21.92 -8.64
CA ILE A 35 2.72 22.10 -8.03
C ILE A 35 3.19 23.53 -8.32
N ASP A 36 3.35 24.31 -7.27
CA ASP A 36 3.99 25.63 -7.35
C ASP A 36 5.52 25.46 -7.30
N PHE A 37 6.14 25.33 -8.46
CA PHE A 37 7.60 25.17 -8.60
C PHE A 37 8.42 26.39 -8.16
N THR A 38 7.78 27.50 -7.75
CA THR A 38 8.49 28.63 -7.12
C THR A 38 8.77 28.39 -5.64
N LYS A 39 8.13 27.39 -5.03
CA LYS A 39 8.36 26.99 -3.64
C LYS A 39 9.55 26.04 -3.55
N MET A 40 10.28 26.18 -2.45
CA MET A 40 11.40 25.31 -2.12
C MET A 40 10.92 24.08 -1.32
N GLY A 41 11.74 23.04 -1.34
CA GLY A 41 11.54 21.79 -0.61
C GLY A 41 11.75 20.58 -1.51
N TYR A 42 12.03 19.44 -0.89
CA TYR A 42 12.19 18.17 -1.57
C TYR A 42 10.83 17.52 -1.85
N PHE A 43 10.76 16.75 -2.93
CA PHE A 43 9.56 15.97 -3.25
C PHE A 43 9.47 14.65 -2.48
N PHE A 44 10.52 14.25 -1.79
CA PHE A 44 10.56 13.05 -0.96
C PHE A 44 11.41 13.31 0.29
N PRO A 45 11.07 12.71 1.45
CA PRO A 45 11.81 12.94 2.69
C PRO A 45 13.22 12.36 2.63
N GLU A 46 14.21 13.21 2.89
CA GLU A 46 15.63 12.82 2.87
C GLU A 46 15.90 11.66 3.84
N SER A 47 15.34 11.76 5.05
CA SER A 47 15.48 10.76 6.12
C SER A 47 14.90 9.37 5.78
N LYS A 48 14.15 9.25 4.67
CA LYS A 48 13.52 8.00 4.23
C LYS A 48 14.08 7.49 2.90
N GLN A 49 15.15 8.07 2.40
CA GLN A 49 15.80 7.64 1.18
C GLN A 49 17.12 6.90 1.49
N PRO A 50 17.14 5.56 1.44
CA PRO A 50 18.31 4.76 1.82
C PRO A 50 19.59 5.06 1.03
N LEU A 51 19.48 5.44 -0.25
CA LEU A 51 20.66 5.78 -1.05
C LEU A 51 21.45 6.96 -0.45
N LEU A 52 20.78 7.87 0.25
CA LEU A 52 21.41 9.02 0.89
C LEU A 52 22.11 8.68 2.22
N LEU A 53 22.10 7.40 2.62
CA LEU A 53 22.90 6.91 3.76
C LEU A 53 24.28 6.41 3.33
N HIS A 54 24.52 6.21 2.03
CA HIS A 54 25.79 5.69 1.53
C HIS A 54 26.78 6.82 1.18
N PRO A 55 28.01 6.84 1.72
CA PRO A 55 28.97 7.93 1.51
C PRO A 55 29.24 8.26 0.04
N GLU A 56 29.29 7.24 -0.82
CA GLU A 56 29.53 7.44 -2.24
C GLU A 56 28.44 8.26 -2.94
N ILE A 57 27.19 8.12 -2.50
CA ILE A 57 26.07 8.88 -3.04
C ILE A 57 26.05 10.28 -2.45
N ILE A 58 26.26 10.42 -1.14
CA ILE A 58 26.35 11.71 -0.45
C ILE A 58 27.42 12.60 -1.10
N ASN A 59 28.58 12.02 -1.43
CA ASN A 59 29.71 12.73 -2.03
C ASN A 59 29.43 13.23 -3.46
N LYS A 60 28.31 12.87 -4.10
CA LYS A 60 27.91 13.37 -5.42
C LYS A 60 27.33 14.80 -5.38
N GLY A 61 26.98 15.30 -4.19
CA GLY A 61 26.51 16.67 -3.99
C GLY A 61 24.99 16.85 -4.10
N GLU A 62 24.56 18.10 -3.92
CA GLU A 62 23.16 18.48 -3.71
C GLU A 62 22.26 18.22 -4.93
N ASP A 63 22.77 18.42 -6.14
CA ASP A 63 21.99 18.20 -7.38
C ASP A 63 21.58 16.73 -7.53
N ILE A 64 22.49 15.80 -7.24
CA ILE A 64 22.21 14.37 -7.29
C ILE A 64 21.26 13.96 -6.17
N LYS A 65 21.42 14.55 -4.97
CA LYS A 65 20.47 14.36 -3.87
C LYS A 65 19.05 14.76 -4.29
N TYR A 66 18.90 15.94 -4.88
CA TYR A 66 17.61 16.44 -5.35
C TYR A 66 17.00 15.52 -6.41
N GLU A 67 17.78 15.07 -7.40
CA GLU A 67 17.28 14.15 -8.43
C GLU A 67 16.86 12.79 -7.84
N ILE A 68 17.62 12.24 -6.89
CA ILE A 68 17.26 11.00 -6.19
C ILE A 68 15.91 11.17 -5.48
N LEU A 69 15.71 12.25 -4.73
CA LEU A 69 14.45 12.48 -4.00
C LEU A 69 13.28 12.69 -4.96
N LEU A 70 13.50 13.40 -6.06
CA LEU A 70 12.50 13.57 -7.12
C LEU A 70 12.12 12.22 -7.78
N GLN A 71 13.09 11.37 -8.13
CA GLN A 71 12.82 10.05 -8.71
C GLN A 71 12.15 9.11 -7.71
N SER A 72 12.44 9.26 -6.42
CA SER A 72 11.79 8.51 -5.34
C SER A 72 10.31 8.87 -5.23
N PHE A 73 9.99 10.17 -5.32
CA PHE A 73 8.60 10.61 -5.37
C PHE A 73 7.89 10.13 -6.63
N LYS A 74 8.56 10.12 -7.79
CA LYS A 74 7.99 9.53 -9.01
C LYS A 74 7.70 8.04 -8.85
N LYS A 75 8.59 7.26 -8.22
CA LYS A 75 8.34 5.85 -7.87
C LYS A 75 7.11 5.73 -6.99
N TYR A 76 7.00 6.53 -5.92
CA TYR A 76 5.82 6.55 -5.05
C TYR A 76 4.51 6.81 -5.81
N LEU A 77 4.48 7.80 -6.72
CA LEU A 77 3.30 8.07 -7.56
C LEU A 77 2.97 6.91 -8.52
N ILE A 78 4.00 6.24 -9.06
CA ILE A 78 3.78 5.06 -9.92
C ILE A 78 3.23 3.89 -9.14
N ASP A 79 3.69 3.66 -7.91
CA ASP A 79 3.17 2.60 -7.05
C ASP A 79 1.67 2.80 -6.80
N ILE A 80 1.25 4.00 -6.42
CA ILE A 80 -0.16 4.44 -6.32
C ILE A 80 -0.94 4.06 -7.57
N ILE A 81 -0.50 4.55 -8.75
CA ILE A 81 -1.18 4.31 -10.03
C ILE A 81 -1.36 2.81 -10.31
N THR A 82 -0.38 1.99 -9.93
CA THR A 82 -0.43 0.55 -10.19
C THR A 82 -1.27 -0.22 -9.17
N LEU A 83 -1.13 0.10 -7.89
CA LEU A 83 -1.77 -0.61 -6.78
C LEU A 83 -3.27 -0.32 -6.75
N GLU A 84 -3.65 0.95 -6.83
CA GLU A 84 -5.04 1.36 -6.62
C GLU A 84 -5.98 0.79 -7.69
N ILE A 85 -5.56 0.81 -8.96
CA ILE A 85 -6.37 0.23 -10.06
C ILE A 85 -6.26 -1.29 -10.11
N LYS A 86 -5.05 -1.85 -10.05
CA LYS A 86 -4.88 -3.30 -10.34
C LYS A 86 -5.25 -4.17 -9.15
N MET A 87 -5.16 -3.64 -7.94
CA MET A 87 -5.40 -4.39 -6.71
C MET A 87 -6.73 -4.01 -6.08
N ILE A 88 -6.87 -2.75 -5.64
CA ILE A 88 -8.00 -2.30 -4.81
C ILE A 88 -9.29 -2.29 -5.63
N ASP A 89 -9.29 -1.56 -6.75
CA ASP A 89 -10.43 -1.47 -7.67
C ASP A 89 -10.86 -2.85 -8.23
N SER A 90 -9.91 -3.76 -8.45
CA SER A 90 -10.22 -5.16 -8.79
C SER A 90 -11.01 -5.89 -7.69
N ALA A 91 -10.64 -5.74 -6.42
CA ALA A 91 -11.36 -6.34 -5.31
C ALA A 91 -12.76 -5.74 -5.13
N CYS A 92 -12.89 -4.42 -5.26
CA CYS A 92 -14.18 -3.73 -5.20
C CYS A 92 -15.12 -4.21 -6.31
N ARG A 93 -14.63 -4.35 -7.55
CA ARG A 93 -15.43 -4.92 -8.65
C ARG A 93 -15.90 -6.34 -8.37
N MET A 94 -15.04 -7.21 -7.82
CA MET A 94 -15.46 -8.56 -7.42
C MET A 94 -16.60 -8.51 -6.40
N ILE A 95 -16.50 -7.66 -5.38
CA ILE A 95 -17.54 -7.51 -4.34
C ILE A 95 -18.88 -7.04 -4.93
N ILE A 96 -18.84 -6.15 -5.93
CA ILE A 96 -20.03 -5.55 -6.53
C ILE A 96 -20.70 -6.51 -7.52
N GLU A 97 -19.92 -7.14 -8.40
CA GLU A 97 -20.41 -7.78 -9.63
C GLU A 97 -20.40 -9.30 -9.59
N ASP A 98 -19.51 -9.92 -8.82
CA ASP A 98 -19.31 -11.37 -8.88
C ASP A 98 -20.25 -12.14 -7.95
N ASP A 99 -20.55 -13.38 -8.35
CA ASP A 99 -21.06 -14.40 -7.44
C ASP A 99 -19.91 -14.92 -6.56
N LEU A 100 -19.99 -14.63 -5.26
CA LEU A 100 -18.94 -14.92 -4.28
C LEU A 100 -19.46 -15.86 -3.19
N PRO A 101 -18.59 -16.70 -2.59
CA PRO A 101 -18.96 -17.56 -1.46
C PRO A 101 -19.49 -16.81 -0.21
N VAL A 102 -19.23 -15.50 -0.12
CA VAL A 102 -19.72 -14.62 0.94
C VAL A 102 -20.71 -13.63 0.32
N TYR A 103 -21.89 -13.51 0.93
CA TYR A 103 -22.87 -12.51 0.53
C TYR A 103 -22.49 -11.12 1.06
N TYR A 104 -22.47 -10.12 0.18
CA TYR A 104 -22.34 -8.71 0.51
C TYR A 104 -23.64 -7.99 0.16
N ASP A 105 -24.18 -7.23 1.10
CA ASP A 105 -25.40 -6.45 0.89
C ASP A 105 -25.15 -5.22 -0.01
N ASP A 106 -26.23 -4.60 -0.48
CA ASP A 106 -26.16 -3.44 -1.38
C ASP A 106 -25.43 -2.25 -0.76
N GLN A 107 -25.43 -2.16 0.56
CA GLN A 107 -24.79 -1.10 1.30
C GLN A 107 -23.26 -1.25 1.28
N VAL A 108 -22.72 -2.46 1.45
CA VAL A 108 -21.30 -2.76 1.25
C VAL A 108 -20.88 -2.52 -0.20
N LYS A 109 -21.72 -2.93 -1.16
CA LYS A 109 -21.46 -2.68 -2.59
C LYS A 109 -21.45 -1.19 -2.92
N LEU A 110 -22.33 -0.40 -2.32
CA LEU A 110 -22.34 1.04 -2.49
C LEU A 110 -21.08 1.70 -1.89
N ASN A 111 -20.61 1.24 -0.73
CA ASN A 111 -19.33 1.70 -0.17
C ASN A 111 -18.14 1.32 -1.06
N ALA A 112 -18.13 0.12 -1.63
CA ALA A 112 -17.09 -0.30 -2.58
C ALA A 112 -17.07 0.58 -3.84
N ASN A 113 -18.22 1.04 -4.32
CA ASN A 113 -18.28 2.02 -5.42
C ASN A 113 -17.63 3.35 -5.05
N THR A 114 -17.85 3.85 -3.83
CA THR A 114 -17.22 5.11 -3.39
C THR A 114 -15.70 4.99 -3.26
N VAL A 115 -15.19 3.84 -2.79
CA VAL A 115 -13.75 3.55 -2.79
C VAL A 115 -13.19 3.56 -4.21
N MET A 116 -13.84 2.88 -5.17
CA MET A 116 -13.40 2.91 -6.58
C MET A 116 -13.31 4.35 -7.12
N ILE A 117 -14.27 5.22 -6.79
CA ILE A 117 -14.24 6.63 -7.22
C ILE A 117 -13.02 7.35 -6.63
N ASP A 118 -12.74 7.15 -5.34
CA ASP A 118 -11.58 7.74 -4.65
C ASP A 118 -10.28 7.22 -5.27
N GLU A 119 -10.14 5.91 -5.51
CA GLU A 119 -8.93 5.32 -6.13
C GLU A 119 -8.67 5.85 -7.55
N TYR A 120 -9.71 5.98 -8.37
CA TYR A 120 -9.54 6.59 -9.69
C TYR A 120 -9.14 8.07 -9.60
N TYR A 121 -9.60 8.78 -8.57
CA TYR A 121 -9.19 10.16 -8.32
C TYR A 121 -7.73 10.25 -7.84
N HIS A 122 -7.30 9.37 -6.93
CA HIS A 122 -5.91 9.26 -6.48
C HIS A 122 -4.97 9.02 -7.66
N VAL A 123 -5.30 8.06 -8.52
CA VAL A 123 -4.58 7.80 -9.77
C VAL A 123 -4.54 9.02 -10.68
N TYR A 124 -5.68 9.71 -10.86
CA TYR A 124 -5.74 10.91 -11.68
C TYR A 124 -4.78 11.99 -11.16
N ILE A 125 -4.79 12.23 -9.85
CA ILE A 125 -3.89 13.19 -9.22
C ILE A 125 -2.43 12.77 -9.38
N ALA A 126 -2.09 11.51 -9.13
CA ALA A 126 -0.73 11.01 -9.29
C ALA A 126 -0.22 11.15 -10.74
N ARG A 127 -1.06 10.83 -11.74
CA ARG A 127 -0.75 11.06 -13.16
C ARG A 127 -0.59 12.53 -13.49
N SER A 128 -1.45 13.39 -12.94
CA SER A 128 -1.36 14.84 -13.12
C SER A 128 -0.05 15.39 -12.54
N MET A 129 0.35 14.97 -11.35
CA MET A 129 1.60 15.39 -10.72
C MET A 129 2.82 14.88 -11.48
N LEU A 130 2.83 13.62 -11.93
CA LEU A 130 3.87 13.10 -12.82
C LEU A 130 3.99 13.92 -14.11
N HIS A 131 2.85 14.29 -14.70
CA HIS A 131 2.84 15.13 -15.89
C HIS A 131 3.45 16.51 -15.62
N GLN A 132 3.04 17.20 -14.55
CA GLN A 132 3.59 18.50 -14.14
C GLN A 132 5.10 18.43 -13.91
N ILE A 133 5.58 17.40 -13.19
CA ILE A 133 7.00 17.16 -12.95
C ILE A 133 7.77 16.98 -14.26
N ASN A 134 7.28 16.13 -15.17
CA ASN A 134 7.98 15.87 -16.43
C ASN A 134 7.96 17.08 -17.38
N GLN A 135 6.97 17.97 -17.28
CA GLN A 135 6.96 19.23 -18.04
C GLN A 135 7.94 20.25 -17.46
N HIS A 136 8.09 20.30 -16.14
CA HIS A 136 8.97 21.26 -15.47
C HIS A 136 10.45 20.85 -15.53
N PHE A 137 10.76 19.59 -15.24
CA PHE A 137 12.11 19.06 -15.23
C PHE A 137 12.40 18.32 -16.54
N LEU A 138 12.96 19.06 -17.50
CA LEU A 138 13.38 18.51 -18.79
C LEU A 138 14.65 17.67 -18.63
N GLY A 139 14.73 16.56 -19.35
CA GLY A 139 15.92 15.71 -19.38
C GLY A 139 16.08 14.77 -18.17
N LEU A 140 15.06 14.63 -17.32
CA LEU A 140 15.08 13.62 -16.26
C LEU A 140 15.30 12.21 -16.85
N LYS A 141 16.16 11.45 -16.19
CA LYS A 141 16.35 10.04 -16.53
C LYS A 141 15.05 9.27 -16.38
N SER A 142 14.82 8.35 -17.32
CA SER A 142 13.68 7.43 -17.30
C SER A 142 14.10 6.12 -16.66
N PHE A 143 13.25 5.57 -15.81
CA PHE A 143 13.49 4.32 -15.11
C PHE A 143 12.33 3.35 -15.37
N SER A 144 12.66 2.06 -15.44
CA SER A 144 11.63 1.02 -15.36
C SER A 144 11.28 0.78 -13.91
N TYR A 145 10.01 0.97 -13.57
CA TYR A 145 9.48 0.74 -12.23
C TYR A 145 9.15 -0.75 -12.07
N PRO A 146 9.75 -1.45 -11.10
CA PRO A 146 9.44 -2.85 -10.85
C PRO A 146 7.99 -3.00 -10.36
N ILE A 147 7.43 -4.20 -10.54
CA ILE A 147 6.15 -4.56 -9.93
C ILE A 147 6.34 -4.48 -8.41
N SER A 148 5.39 -3.86 -7.71
CA SER A 148 5.41 -3.75 -6.25
C SER A 148 5.39 -5.11 -5.57
N ASP A 149 5.99 -5.20 -4.39
CA ASP A 149 6.02 -6.43 -3.59
C ASP A 149 4.59 -6.89 -3.22
N ALA A 150 3.66 -5.96 -3.02
CA ALA A 150 2.24 -6.26 -2.81
C ALA A 150 1.58 -6.96 -4.02
N SER A 151 1.74 -6.42 -5.23
CA SER A 151 1.21 -7.05 -6.45
C SER A 151 1.89 -8.39 -6.71
N HIS A 152 3.22 -8.48 -6.51
CA HIS A 152 3.96 -9.72 -6.64
C HIS A 152 3.43 -10.81 -5.70
N ALA A 153 3.20 -10.47 -4.42
CA ALA A 153 2.69 -11.40 -3.42
C ALA A 153 1.33 -11.97 -3.84
N VAL A 154 0.37 -11.12 -4.25
CA VAL A 154 -0.95 -11.62 -4.66
C VAL A 154 -0.86 -12.50 -5.89
N TYR A 155 -0.13 -12.08 -6.94
CA TYR A 155 0.01 -12.88 -8.16
C TYR A 155 0.67 -14.23 -7.91
N LYS A 156 1.72 -14.25 -7.09
CA LYS A 156 2.41 -15.50 -6.75
C LYS A 156 1.45 -16.45 -6.03
N LEU A 157 0.74 -15.98 -5.01
CA LEU A 157 -0.13 -16.85 -4.22
C LEU A 157 -1.35 -17.31 -5.03
N GLN A 158 -1.98 -16.43 -5.82
CA GLN A 158 -3.07 -16.82 -6.71
C GLN A 158 -2.64 -17.87 -7.75
N SER A 159 -1.39 -17.83 -8.23
CA SER A 159 -0.89 -18.85 -9.18
C SER A 159 -0.74 -20.25 -8.56
N SER A 160 -0.64 -20.32 -7.24
CA SER A 160 -0.56 -21.57 -6.47
C SER A 160 -1.89 -22.06 -5.89
N LEU A 161 -2.94 -21.24 -5.94
CA LEU A 161 -4.26 -21.57 -5.42
C LEU A 161 -5.17 -22.08 -6.53
N ASP A 162 -6.07 -23.00 -6.18
CA ASP A 162 -7.16 -23.36 -7.07
C ASP A 162 -8.08 -22.15 -7.31
N LYS A 163 -8.63 -22.07 -8.52
CA LYS A 163 -9.38 -20.89 -9.00
C LYS A 163 -10.53 -20.48 -8.09
N GLU A 164 -11.14 -21.43 -7.40
CA GLU A 164 -12.26 -21.17 -6.48
C GLU A 164 -11.88 -20.29 -5.29
N TYR A 165 -10.62 -20.37 -4.81
CA TYR A 165 -10.14 -19.59 -3.67
C TYR A 165 -9.59 -18.22 -4.07
N CYS A 166 -9.20 -18.03 -5.34
CA CYS A 166 -8.44 -16.87 -5.79
C CYS A 166 -9.15 -15.52 -5.55
N LYS A 167 -10.47 -15.44 -5.77
CA LYS A 167 -11.23 -14.18 -5.57
C LYS A 167 -11.31 -13.81 -4.09
N MET A 168 -11.64 -14.77 -3.23
CA MET A 168 -11.72 -14.53 -1.79
C MET A 168 -10.35 -14.23 -1.17
N PHE A 169 -9.30 -14.90 -1.65
CA PHE A 169 -7.92 -14.55 -1.28
C PHE A 169 -7.58 -13.12 -1.70
N HIS A 170 -7.90 -12.71 -2.93
CA HIS A 170 -7.65 -11.35 -3.42
C HIS A 170 -8.32 -10.30 -2.53
N ILE A 171 -9.61 -10.49 -2.22
CA ILE A 171 -10.37 -9.57 -1.36
C ILE A 171 -9.73 -9.47 0.02
N ILE A 172 -9.37 -10.60 0.65
CA ILE A 172 -8.70 -10.61 1.96
C ILE A 172 -7.32 -9.93 1.89
N ALA A 173 -6.53 -10.20 0.84
CA ALA A 173 -5.23 -9.59 0.65
C ALA A 173 -5.32 -8.06 0.50
N VAL A 174 -6.31 -7.56 -0.26
CA VAL A 174 -6.59 -6.13 -0.38
C VAL A 174 -7.06 -5.55 0.94
N CYS A 175 -7.94 -6.21 1.67
CA CYS A 175 -8.35 -5.72 2.99
C CYS A 175 -7.16 -5.59 3.95
N ILE A 176 -6.23 -6.56 3.93
CA ILE A 176 -4.98 -6.48 4.71
C ILE A 176 -4.13 -5.31 4.23
N PHE A 177 -3.96 -5.13 2.93
CA PHE A 177 -3.19 -4.02 2.35
C PHE A 177 -3.74 -2.66 2.77
N GLU A 178 -5.05 -2.44 2.61
CA GLU A 178 -5.76 -1.20 2.94
C GLU A 178 -5.78 -0.90 4.45
N THR A 179 -5.60 -1.93 5.27
CA THR A 179 -5.44 -1.79 6.73
C THR A 179 -3.98 -1.72 7.18
N THR A 180 -3.03 -1.75 6.25
CA THR A 180 -1.59 -1.62 6.52
C THR A 180 -1.12 -0.17 6.42
N LEU A 181 -1.94 0.74 5.89
CA LEU A 181 -1.59 2.16 5.76
C LEU A 181 -1.22 2.77 7.12
N VAL A 182 0.00 3.31 7.17
CA VAL A 182 0.63 3.72 8.43
C VAL A 182 0.58 5.24 8.56
N ARG A 183 0.18 5.72 9.74
CA ARG A 183 0.31 7.14 10.14
C ARG A 183 1.72 7.70 9.91
N GLU A 184 2.72 6.82 9.97
CA GLU A 184 4.12 7.13 9.67
C GLU A 184 4.32 7.78 8.30
N LEU A 185 3.53 7.42 7.27
CA LEU A 185 3.66 8.04 5.95
C LEU A 185 3.30 9.54 5.99
N ILE A 186 2.27 9.90 6.75
CA ILE A 186 1.89 11.30 7.00
C ILE A 186 3.04 12.02 7.72
N ASP A 187 3.60 11.40 8.77
CA ASP A 187 4.69 11.99 9.53
C ASP A 187 5.94 12.23 8.66
N PHE A 188 6.24 11.30 7.75
CA PHE A 188 7.39 11.41 6.84
C PHE A 188 7.22 12.59 5.87
N PHE A 189 6.03 12.73 5.27
CA PHE A 189 5.76 13.83 4.35
C PHE A 189 5.40 15.16 5.03
N ASN A 190 5.26 15.16 6.37
CA ASN A 190 5.08 16.37 7.15
C ASN A 190 6.39 17.02 7.62
N ALA A 191 7.54 16.42 7.32
CA ALA A 191 8.85 17.00 7.61
C ALA A 191 9.02 18.40 7.01
N GLU A 192 9.86 19.23 7.66
CA GLU A 192 10.01 20.66 7.32
C GLU A 192 10.64 20.90 5.94
N ASP A 193 11.45 19.95 5.47
CA ASP A 193 12.16 19.99 4.20
C ASP A 193 11.30 19.59 2.99
N ILE A 194 10.07 19.12 3.22
CA ILE A 194 9.16 18.68 2.15
C ILE A 194 8.49 19.86 1.47
N HIS A 195 8.45 19.80 0.14
CA HIS A 195 7.74 20.75 -0.69
C HIS A 195 6.25 20.84 -0.30
N PRO A 196 5.71 22.04 0.00
CA PRO A 196 4.36 22.20 0.56
C PRO A 196 3.24 21.55 -0.28
N CYS A 197 3.30 21.64 -1.61
CA CYS A 197 2.30 20.98 -2.47
C CYS A 197 2.32 19.44 -2.35
N ILE A 198 3.47 18.83 -2.10
CA ILE A 198 3.57 17.37 -1.92
C ILE A 198 3.00 16.98 -0.56
N LYS A 199 3.36 17.74 0.47
CA LYS A 199 2.77 17.60 1.81
C LYS A 199 1.25 17.66 1.75
N HIS A 200 0.68 18.65 1.05
CA HIS A 200 -0.78 18.77 0.90
C HIS A 200 -1.39 17.60 0.13
N TYR A 201 -0.76 17.18 -0.97
CA TYR A 201 -1.21 16.01 -1.73
C TYR A 201 -1.27 14.75 -0.86
N VAL A 202 -0.16 14.41 -0.18
CA VAL A 202 -0.09 13.20 0.64
C VAL A 202 -1.08 13.26 1.79
N ASN A 203 -1.24 14.42 2.44
CA ASN A 203 -2.24 14.56 3.50
C ASN A 203 -3.67 14.35 2.99
N ASP A 204 -4.02 14.86 1.81
CA ASP A 204 -5.35 14.67 1.24
C ASP A 204 -5.62 13.22 0.86
N HIS A 205 -4.66 12.58 0.17
CA HIS A 205 -4.74 11.14 -0.11
C HIS A 205 -4.89 10.33 1.19
N MET A 206 -4.04 10.57 2.19
CA MET A 206 -4.11 9.84 3.46
C MET A 206 -5.39 10.09 4.28
N ASN A 207 -6.11 11.19 4.03
CA ASN A 207 -7.43 11.42 4.63
C ASN A 207 -8.52 10.53 3.99
N ASP A 208 -8.37 10.16 2.72
CA ASP A 208 -9.22 9.17 2.05
C ASP A 208 -8.85 7.76 2.53
N GLU A 209 -7.56 7.45 2.58
CA GLU A 209 -7.08 6.17 3.11
C GLU A 209 -7.48 5.89 4.56
N ALA A 210 -7.59 6.92 5.41
CA ALA A 210 -8.10 6.74 6.78
C ALA A 210 -9.56 6.24 6.80
N LYS A 211 -10.37 6.57 5.79
CA LYS A 211 -11.74 6.06 5.62
C LYS A 211 -11.71 4.66 5.02
N HIS A 212 -10.85 4.42 4.04
CA HIS A 212 -10.65 3.10 3.43
C HIS A 212 -10.25 2.08 4.49
N TYR A 213 -9.30 2.43 5.36
CA TYR A 213 -8.90 1.61 6.51
C TYR A 213 -10.12 1.11 7.29
N GLY A 214 -11.06 2.01 7.63
CA GLY A 214 -12.26 1.64 8.39
C GLY A 214 -13.15 0.66 7.64
N PHE A 215 -13.45 0.96 6.38
CA PHE A 215 -14.24 0.10 5.51
C PHE A 215 -13.62 -1.29 5.33
N PHE A 216 -12.33 -1.34 4.97
CA PHE A 216 -11.62 -2.59 4.70
C PHE A 216 -11.34 -3.39 5.98
N TYR A 217 -11.20 -2.75 7.14
CA TYR A 217 -11.13 -3.43 8.42
C TYR A 217 -12.43 -4.18 8.73
N ASP A 218 -13.57 -3.50 8.61
CA ASP A 218 -14.88 -4.10 8.87
C ASP A 218 -15.21 -5.18 7.83
N LEU A 219 -14.88 -4.92 6.56
CA LEU A 219 -14.98 -5.88 5.47
C LEU A 219 -14.12 -7.13 5.71
N LEU A 220 -12.88 -6.97 6.21
CA LEU A 220 -12.00 -8.11 6.56
C LEU A 220 -12.66 -8.99 7.63
N CYS A 221 -13.15 -8.37 8.71
CA CYS A 221 -13.80 -9.07 9.81
C CYS A 221 -15.04 -9.82 9.34
N TYR A 222 -15.91 -9.14 8.57
CA TYR A 222 -17.12 -9.73 8.04
C TYR A 222 -16.82 -10.88 7.07
N THR A 223 -15.93 -10.64 6.11
CA THR A 223 -15.53 -11.63 5.10
C THR A 223 -14.96 -12.88 5.76
N TRP A 224 -13.99 -12.72 6.66
CA TRP A 224 -13.38 -13.85 7.33
C TRP A 224 -14.41 -14.65 8.13
N ASN A 225 -15.28 -14.00 8.90
CA ASN A 225 -16.24 -14.73 9.74
C ASN A 225 -17.25 -15.53 8.93
N ASN A 226 -17.67 -15.03 7.76
CA ASN A 226 -18.67 -15.66 6.90
C ASN A 226 -18.10 -16.66 5.87
N LEU A 227 -16.78 -16.77 5.73
CA LEU A 227 -16.18 -17.83 4.91
C LEU A 227 -16.47 -19.22 5.49
N SER A 228 -16.66 -20.20 4.58
CA SER A 228 -16.72 -21.61 4.95
C SER A 228 -15.40 -22.07 5.57
N GLU A 229 -15.47 -23.14 6.35
CA GLU A 229 -14.29 -23.73 7.00
C GLU A 229 -13.24 -24.18 5.97
N ASP A 230 -13.67 -24.65 4.81
CA ASP A 230 -12.80 -25.02 3.69
C ASP A 230 -11.98 -23.82 3.18
N PHE A 231 -12.64 -22.70 2.87
CA PHE A 231 -11.96 -21.46 2.48
C PHE A 231 -11.03 -20.92 3.56
N LYS A 232 -11.45 -20.95 4.83
CA LYS A 232 -10.61 -20.53 5.97
C LYS A 232 -9.35 -21.40 6.09
N ASN A 233 -9.47 -22.71 5.84
CA ASN A 233 -8.34 -23.62 5.89
C ASN A 233 -7.34 -23.36 4.76
N VAL A 234 -7.81 -23.18 3.53
CA VAL A 234 -6.93 -22.92 2.38
C VAL A 234 -6.28 -21.55 2.47
N ILE A 235 -7.09 -20.49 2.63
CA ILE A 235 -6.59 -19.11 2.68
C ILE A 235 -5.74 -18.89 3.94
N GLY A 236 -6.19 -19.38 5.10
CA GLY A 236 -5.45 -19.24 6.35
C GLY A 236 -4.03 -19.81 6.27
N GLN A 237 -3.82 -20.92 5.57
CA GLN A 237 -2.50 -21.53 5.40
C GLN A 237 -1.50 -20.65 4.65
N CYS A 238 -1.94 -19.82 3.71
CA CYS A 238 -1.05 -19.02 2.86
C CYS A 238 -0.90 -17.56 3.31
N LEU A 239 -1.71 -17.06 4.25
CA LEU A 239 -1.65 -15.67 4.72
C LEU A 239 -0.29 -15.26 5.27
N ALA A 240 0.41 -16.16 5.95
CA ALA A 240 1.74 -15.88 6.49
C ALA A 240 2.78 -15.64 5.38
N GLU A 241 2.77 -16.47 4.33
CA GLU A 241 3.64 -16.28 3.17
C GLU A 241 3.27 -14.99 2.42
N PHE A 242 1.97 -14.75 2.23
CA PHE A 242 1.47 -13.51 1.63
C PHE A 242 2.02 -12.28 2.38
N ILE A 243 1.85 -12.19 3.70
CA ILE A 243 2.30 -11.04 4.50
C ILE A 243 3.82 -10.86 4.42
N LYS A 244 4.57 -11.96 4.45
CA LYS A 244 6.02 -11.90 4.32
C LYS A 244 6.42 -11.31 2.97
N LEU A 245 5.86 -11.81 1.86
CA LEU A 245 6.15 -11.32 0.52
C LEU A 245 5.65 -9.89 0.29
N TYR A 246 4.46 -9.58 0.79
CA TYR A 246 3.86 -8.26 0.69
C TYR A 246 4.76 -7.19 1.33
N LEU A 247 5.27 -7.47 2.52
CA LEU A 247 6.12 -6.54 3.28
C LEU A 247 7.61 -6.66 2.93
N HIS A 248 7.98 -7.43 1.91
CA HIS A 248 9.33 -7.35 1.36
C HIS A 248 9.58 -5.96 0.74
N ILE A 249 10.85 -5.71 0.42
CA ILE A 249 11.36 -4.46 -0.15
C ILE A 249 12.19 -4.74 -1.40
N ASP A 250 11.92 -5.87 -2.08
CA ASP A 250 12.71 -6.31 -3.21
C ASP A 250 12.44 -5.42 -4.43
N SER A 251 11.20 -4.96 -4.60
CA SER A 251 10.85 -3.96 -5.60
C SER A 251 11.59 -2.63 -5.39
N ASP A 252 11.72 -2.17 -4.14
CA ASP A 252 12.45 -0.95 -3.83
C ASP A 252 13.97 -1.10 -4.03
N LYS A 253 14.55 -2.23 -3.62
CA LYS A 253 15.96 -2.55 -3.90
C LYS A 253 16.26 -2.52 -5.40
N LEU A 254 15.40 -3.16 -6.22
CA LEU A 254 15.57 -3.17 -7.67
C LEU A 254 15.48 -1.76 -8.29
N PHE A 255 14.58 -0.93 -7.77
CA PHE A 255 14.50 0.47 -8.19
C PHE A 255 15.75 1.26 -7.79
N TYR A 256 16.19 1.15 -6.54
CA TYR A 256 17.37 1.85 -6.03
C TYR A 256 18.67 1.40 -6.69
N GLN A 257 18.80 0.13 -7.08
CA GLN A 257 19.94 -0.35 -7.87
C GLN A 257 20.03 0.39 -9.20
N LYS A 258 18.93 0.46 -9.96
CA LYS A 258 18.90 1.18 -11.25
C LYS A 258 19.13 2.67 -11.08
N LEU A 259 18.55 3.26 -10.04
CA LEU A 259 18.73 4.68 -9.74
C LEU A 259 20.20 4.98 -9.40
N CYS A 260 20.79 4.17 -8.52
CA CYS A 260 22.20 4.24 -8.13
C CYS A 260 23.14 4.05 -9.33
N GLU A 261 22.90 3.03 -10.16
CA GLU A 261 23.65 2.75 -11.40
C GLU A 261 23.77 4.00 -12.27
N SER A 262 22.72 4.80 -12.35
CA SER A 262 22.71 6.02 -13.15
C SER A 262 23.67 7.12 -12.66
N TYR A 263 24.18 7.03 -11.43
CA TYR A 263 25.09 8.02 -10.83
C TYR A 263 26.50 7.49 -10.58
N VAL A 264 26.63 6.18 -10.35
CA VAL A 264 27.93 5.53 -10.17
C VAL A 264 28.50 4.97 -11.47
N GLU A 265 27.66 4.85 -12.51
CA GLU A 265 28.02 4.35 -13.86
C GLU A 265 28.65 2.94 -13.85
N ASP A 266 28.31 2.16 -12.82
CA ASP A 266 28.80 0.81 -12.60
C ASP A 266 27.68 -0.04 -11.97
N LYS A 267 27.23 -1.03 -12.73
CA LYS A 267 26.13 -1.92 -12.33
C LYS A 267 26.49 -2.75 -11.10
N ASP A 268 27.66 -3.39 -11.08
CA ASP A 268 28.05 -4.28 -9.99
C ASP A 268 28.25 -3.49 -8.70
N LYS A 269 28.82 -2.29 -8.83
CA LYS A 269 28.94 -1.35 -7.71
C LYS A 269 27.59 -0.88 -7.19
N SER A 270 26.64 -0.56 -8.07
CA SER A 270 25.28 -0.16 -7.64
C SER A 270 24.57 -1.27 -6.86
N ILE A 271 24.74 -2.53 -7.29
CA ILE A 271 24.20 -3.70 -6.60
C ILE A 271 24.86 -3.85 -5.23
N GLN A 272 26.19 -3.68 -5.16
CA GLN A 272 26.93 -3.73 -3.90
C GLN A 272 26.46 -2.64 -2.92
N ILE A 273 26.36 -1.39 -3.36
CA ILE A 273 25.90 -0.25 -2.54
C ILE A 273 24.52 -0.54 -1.94
N VAL A 274 23.55 -0.96 -2.75
CA VAL A 274 22.21 -1.25 -2.27
C VAL A 274 22.20 -2.46 -1.34
N ASN A 275 22.95 -3.52 -1.64
CA ASN A 275 23.05 -4.67 -0.74
C ASN A 275 23.68 -4.30 0.61
N ASP A 276 24.66 -3.41 0.62
CA ASP A 276 25.30 -2.91 1.84
C ASP A 276 24.30 -2.09 2.68
N LEU A 277 23.49 -1.23 2.05
CA LEU A 277 22.44 -0.44 2.71
C LEU A 277 21.37 -1.31 3.39
N TYR A 278 21.05 -2.46 2.82
CA TYR A 278 20.06 -3.39 3.36
C TYR A 278 20.68 -4.61 4.05
N LYS A 279 21.99 -4.56 4.34
CA LYS A 279 22.69 -5.68 4.95
C LYS A 279 22.10 -5.99 6.33
N GLY A 280 21.67 -7.24 6.50
CA GLY A 280 21.05 -7.70 7.74
C GLY A 280 19.59 -7.29 7.92
N PHE A 281 19.00 -6.57 6.96
CA PHE A 281 17.56 -6.32 6.97
C PHE A 281 16.81 -7.62 6.64
N VAL A 282 15.99 -8.07 7.58
CA VAL A 282 15.13 -9.24 7.44
C VAL A 282 13.74 -8.87 7.94
N ILE A 283 12.71 -9.14 7.13
CA ILE A 283 11.32 -8.94 7.54
C ILE A 283 11.01 -9.86 8.73
N SER A 284 10.63 -9.25 9.85
CA SER A 284 10.35 -9.94 11.11
C SER A 284 9.13 -9.34 11.81
N PRO A 285 8.51 -10.08 12.74
CA PRO A 285 7.39 -9.58 13.55
C PRO A 285 7.71 -8.33 14.39
N ASP A 286 9.00 -7.98 14.54
CA ASP A 286 9.41 -6.83 15.34
C ASP A 286 9.32 -5.50 14.60
N ILE A 287 9.23 -5.53 13.26
CA ILE A 287 9.13 -4.33 12.44
C ILE A 287 7.75 -3.67 12.66
N PRO A 288 7.67 -2.33 12.87
CA PRO A 288 6.42 -1.63 13.16
C PRO A 288 5.27 -1.93 12.17
N ILE A 289 5.54 -1.92 10.86
CA ILE A 289 4.52 -2.22 9.85
C ILE A 289 3.98 -3.65 9.96
N VAL A 290 4.85 -4.63 10.26
CA VAL A 290 4.45 -6.02 10.48
C VAL A 290 3.58 -6.11 11.74
N LYS A 291 3.94 -5.42 12.83
CA LYS A 291 3.13 -5.35 14.05
C LYS A 291 1.73 -4.80 13.79
N ASN A 292 1.60 -3.78 12.94
CA ASN A 292 0.30 -3.22 12.57
C ASN A 292 -0.57 -4.26 11.85
N VAL A 293 -0.01 -4.94 10.85
CA VAL A 293 -0.70 -6.05 10.15
C VAL A 293 -1.11 -7.15 11.12
N MET A 294 -0.20 -7.61 11.97
CA MET A 294 -0.49 -8.66 12.95
C MET A 294 -1.58 -8.24 13.94
N ASN A 295 -1.60 -6.98 14.34
CA ASN A 295 -2.65 -6.44 15.21
C ASN A 295 -4.01 -6.42 14.50
N VAL A 296 -4.07 -6.05 13.22
CA VAL A 296 -5.29 -6.14 12.42
C VAL A 296 -5.78 -7.59 12.33
N LEU A 297 -4.91 -8.53 11.96
CA LEU A 297 -5.26 -9.95 11.88
C LEU A 297 -5.77 -10.53 13.21
N LYS A 298 -5.18 -10.09 14.33
CA LYS A 298 -5.61 -10.49 15.66
C LYS A 298 -7.00 -9.97 15.97
N LYS A 299 -7.24 -8.68 15.70
CA LYS A 299 -8.55 -8.07 15.98
C LYS A 299 -9.66 -8.56 15.05
N SER A 300 -9.32 -8.99 13.83
CA SER A 300 -10.26 -9.66 12.91
C SER A 300 -10.44 -11.16 13.16
N ASN A 301 -9.86 -11.69 14.24
CA ASN A 301 -9.94 -13.09 14.66
C ASN A 301 -9.31 -14.11 13.68
N ILE A 302 -8.54 -13.63 12.69
CA ILE A 302 -7.86 -14.48 11.69
C ILE A 302 -6.77 -15.33 12.33
N THR A 303 -5.99 -14.75 13.27
CA THR A 303 -4.91 -15.46 13.97
C THR A 303 -5.40 -16.54 14.92
N SER A 304 -6.69 -16.56 15.29
CA SER A 304 -7.24 -17.59 16.16
C SER A 304 -7.41 -18.93 15.45
N HIS A 305 -7.53 -18.91 14.11
CA HIS A 305 -7.77 -20.08 13.29
C HIS A 305 -6.52 -20.98 13.16
N ASN A 306 -6.71 -22.30 13.22
CA ASN A 306 -5.60 -23.26 13.25
C ASN A 306 -4.76 -23.25 11.97
N ALA A 307 -5.40 -23.11 10.80
CA ALA A 307 -4.69 -23.01 9.52
C ALA A 307 -3.76 -21.79 9.48
N THR A 308 -4.23 -20.65 9.98
CA THR A 308 -3.44 -19.42 10.09
C THR A 308 -2.24 -19.63 10.99
N LYS A 309 -2.44 -20.13 12.20
CA LYS A 309 -1.34 -20.45 13.14
C LYS A 309 -0.31 -21.38 12.52
N SER A 310 -0.77 -22.43 11.81
CA SER A 310 0.11 -23.36 11.11
C SER A 310 0.92 -22.66 10.01
N GLY A 311 0.30 -21.78 9.22
CA GLY A 311 0.98 -20.99 8.20
C GLY A 311 2.09 -20.11 8.78
N PHE A 312 1.81 -19.40 9.87
CA PHE A 312 2.81 -18.56 10.55
C PHE A 312 3.94 -19.37 11.19
N ALA A 313 3.63 -20.52 11.80
CA ALA A 313 4.63 -21.42 12.35
C ALA A 313 5.60 -21.94 11.26
N LYS A 314 5.12 -22.22 10.04
CA LYS A 314 5.97 -22.66 8.91
C LYS A 314 7.03 -21.63 8.50
N ILE A 315 6.73 -20.33 8.66
CA ILE A 315 7.69 -19.25 8.36
C ILE A 315 8.49 -18.80 9.59
N GLY A 316 8.34 -19.48 10.73
CA GLY A 316 9.05 -19.21 11.98
C GLY A 316 8.50 -18.03 12.78
N TRP A 317 7.27 -17.59 12.51
CA TRP A 317 6.62 -16.51 13.26
C TRP A 317 5.61 -17.12 14.24
N ASN A 318 5.86 -16.99 15.54
CA ASN A 318 4.96 -17.52 16.57
C ASN A 318 3.90 -16.47 16.91
N ILE A 319 2.62 -16.82 16.74
CA ILE A 319 1.47 -15.91 16.88
C ILE A 319 0.36 -16.47 17.74
#